data_AF-A0A3C0QRC3-F1
#
_entry.id   AF-A0A3C0QRC3-F1
#
_cell.length_a   1.000
_cell.length_b   1.000
_cell.length_c   1.000
_cell.angle_alpha   90.00
_cell.angle_beta   90.00
_cell.angle_gamma   90.00
#
_symmetry.space_group_name_H-M   'P 1'
#
loop_
_entity.id
_entity.type
_entity.pdbx_description
1 polymer ?
#
loop_
_entity_poly.entity_id
_entity_poly.type
_entity_poly.pdbx_seq_one_letter_code
_entity_poly.pdbx_strand_id
1 'polypeptide(L)' 'MRQAPYPNPDWWERNNDDGQEFFGYDNGDGTTSWYTPDGGYDSDTKTPDEDRDSWKIYSGNLKKLS' A
#
# COMPACT_ATOMS: atom_id res chain seq x y z
N MET A 1 4.07 14.97 14.45
CA MET A 1 3.66 14.55 13.10
C MET A 1 4.57 13.39 12.71
N ARG A 2 4.02 12.24 12.32
CA ARG A 2 4.84 11.13 11.80
C ARG A 2 5.29 11.51 10.40
N GLN A 3 6.58 11.42 10.12
CA GLN A 3 7.16 11.68 8.80
C GLN A 3 7.62 10.35 8.19
N ALA A 4 7.65 10.28 6.86
CA ALA A 4 8.18 9.13 6.13
C ALA A 4 9.56 8.75 6.70
N PRO A 5 9.75 7.51 7.17
CA PRO A 5 10.90 7.17 7.99
C PRO A 5 12.20 7.10 7.17
N TYR A 6 12.14 6.77 5.86
CA TYR A 6 13.31 6.58 4.99
C TYR A 6 13.03 6.93 3.51
N PRO A 7 14.05 7.24 2.68
CA PRO A 7 13.85 7.58 1.27
C PRO A 7 13.43 6.40 0.38
N ASN A 8 13.55 5.16 0.87
CA ASN A 8 13.25 3.95 0.12
C ASN A 8 12.01 3.29 0.73
N PRO A 9 10.82 3.49 0.14
CA PRO A 9 9.62 2.80 0.58
C PRO A 9 9.63 1.35 0.11
N ASP A 10 8.94 0.49 0.87
CA ASP A 10 8.72 -0.91 0.50
C ASP A 10 7.64 -1.03 -0.59
N TRP A 11 6.68 -0.10 -0.57
CA TRP A 11 5.53 -0.09 -1.49
C TRP A 11 5.32 1.29 -2.12
N TRP A 12 4.90 1.31 -3.38
CA TRP A 12 4.45 2.51 -4.08
C TRP A 12 3.11 2.25 -4.73
N GLU A 13 2.13 3.08 -4.40
CA GLU A 13 0.81 3.06 -5.01
C GLU A 13 0.45 4.43 -5.58
N ARG A 14 -0.31 4.42 -6.67
CA ARG A 14 -0.90 5.63 -7.25
C ARG A 14 -2.40 5.42 -7.39
N ASN A 15 -3.18 6.28 -6.76
CA ASN A 15 -4.62 6.28 -6.94
C ASN A 15 -4.95 6.68 -8.40
N ASN A 16 -5.69 5.82 -9.11
CA ASN A 16 -6.02 6.04 -10.51
C ASN A 16 -7.10 7.10 -10.72
N ASP A 17 -7.88 7.42 -9.69
CA ASP A 17 -9.00 8.37 -9.79
C ASP A 17 -8.53 9.83 -9.70
N ASP A 18 -7.59 10.14 -8.80
CA ASP A 18 -7.06 11.49 -8.56
C ASP A 18 -5.57 11.64 -8.91
N GLY A 19 -4.89 10.54 -9.21
CA GLY A 19 -3.47 10.52 -9.54
C GLY A 19 -2.52 10.65 -8.35
N GLN A 20 -3.03 10.68 -7.11
CA GLN A 20 -2.23 10.86 -5.90
C GLN A 20 -1.34 9.65 -5.65
N GLU A 21 -0.08 9.90 -5.29
CA GLU A 21 0.91 8.87 -5.00
C GLU A 21 1.05 8.67 -3.48
N PHE A 22 1.29 7.42 -3.09
CA PHE A 22 1.49 7.00 -1.71
C PHE A 22 2.67 6.05 -1.60
N PHE A 23 3.41 6.20 -0.51
CA PHE A 23 4.62 5.45 -0.20
C PHE A 23 4.41 4.64 1.08
N GLY A 24 4.47 3.32 0.97
CA GLY A 24 4.23 2.38 2.07
C GLY A 24 5.54 1.88 2.68
N TYR A 25 5.58 1.80 4.01
CA TYR A 25 6.71 1.25 4.78
C TYR A 25 6.20 0.12 5.66
N ASP A 26 6.78 -1.07 5.53
CA ASP A 26 6.45 -2.20 6.40
C ASP A 26 7.03 -1.99 7.80
N ASN A 27 6.18 -2.10 8.80
CA ASN A 27 6.55 -1.94 10.20
C ASN A 27 7.11 -3.24 10.81
N GLY A 28 7.07 -4.36 10.08
CA GLY A 28 7.52 -5.67 10.55
C GLY A 28 6.60 -6.32 11.59
N ASP A 29 5.46 -5.70 11.89
CA ASP A 29 4.38 -6.23 12.73
C ASP A 29 3.16 -6.71 11.91
N GLY A 30 3.33 -6.80 10.59
CA GLY A 30 2.27 -7.12 9.63
C GLY A 30 1.37 -5.94 9.31
N THR A 31 1.84 -4.70 9.53
CA THR A 31 1.21 -3.48 9.04
C THR A 31 2.15 -2.65 8.18
N THR A 32 1.57 -1.95 7.20
CA THR A 32 2.25 -0.98 6.35
C THR A 32 1.73 0.41 6.67
N SER A 33 2.62 1.34 6.98
CA SER A 33 2.30 2.75 7.12
C SER A 33 2.47 3.48 5.80
N TRP A 34 1.46 4.22 5.37
CA TRP A 34 1.43 4.96 4.12
C TRP A 34 1.65 6.45 4.35
N TYR A 35 2.43 7.05 3.46
CA TYR A 35 2.78 8.46 3.48
C TYR A 35 2.56 9.10 2.12
N THR A 36 2.17 10.37 2.13
CA THR A 36 2.10 11.22 0.95
C THR A 36 3.50 11.63 0.48
N PRO A 37 3.67 12.18 -0.74
CA PRO A 37 4.98 12.50 -1.29
C PRO A 37 5.74 13.61 -0.57
N ASP A 38 5.03 14.44 0.20
CA ASP A 38 5.61 15.42 1.12
C ASP A 38 6.08 14.80 2.45
N GLY A 39 5.97 13.47 2.60
CA GLY A 39 6.33 12.72 3.79
C GLY A 39 5.28 12.79 4.90
N GLY A 40 4.09 13.33 4.64
CA GLY A 40 2.98 13.34 5.59
C GLY A 40 2.40 11.94 5.80
N TYR A 41 2.16 11.56 7.04
CA TYR A 41 1.45 10.31 7.34
C TYR A 41 -0.01 10.37 6.87
N ASP A 42 -0.45 9.35 6.15
CA ASP A 42 -1.83 9.19 5.68
C ASP A 42 -2.58 8.14 6.48
N SER A 43 -2.15 6.88 6.40
CA SER A 43 -2.90 5.73 6.95
C SER A 43 -2.01 4.52 7.26
N ASP A 44 -2.57 3.53 7.95
CA ASP A 44 -1.95 2.23 8.21
C ASP A 44 -2.84 1.14 7.60
N THR A 45 -2.27 0.20 6.85
CA THR A 45 -2.95 -0.99 6.32
C THR A 45 -2.29 -2.26 6.82
N LYS A 46 -2.91 -3.43 6.58
CA LYS A 46 -2.19 -4.70 6.74
C LYS A 46 -1.14 -4.83 5.66
N THR A 47 0.04 -5.33 6.01
CA THR A 47 1.10 -5.63 5.03
C THR A 47 0.56 -6.66 4.06
N PRO A 48 0.64 -6.42 2.74
CA PRO A 48 0.33 -7.44 1.74
C PRO A 48 1.18 -8.67 2.03
N ASP A 49 0.54 -9.83 2.24
CA ASP A 49 1.25 -11.09 2.47
C ASP A 49 2.03 -11.44 1.19
N GLU A 50 3.36 -11.39 1.26
CA GLU A 50 4.26 -11.64 0.13
C GLU A 50 4.18 -13.09 -0.38
N ASP A 51 3.61 -14.00 0.41
CA ASP A 51 3.39 -15.42 0.07
C ASP A 51 2.00 -15.68 -0.55
N ARG A 52 1.22 -14.63 -0.83
CA ARG A 52 -0.08 -14.77 -1.50
C ARG A 52 0.07 -14.81 -3.02
N ASP A 53 0.58 -15.94 -3.50
CA ASP A 53 0.49 -16.36 -4.90
C ASP A 53 -0.99 -16.49 -5.33
N SER A 54 -1.61 -15.39 -5.74
CA SER A 54 -2.72 -15.37 -6.71
C SER A 54 -3.13 -13.92 -6.98
N TRP A 55 -2.62 -13.37 -8.07
CA TRP A 55 -3.17 -12.17 -8.70
C TRP A 55 -4.68 -12.35 -8.87
N LYS A 56 -5.46 -11.28 -8.74
CA LYS A 56 -6.11 -10.57 -9.88
C LYS A 56 -6.88 -9.36 -9.36
N ILE A 57 -6.36 -8.18 -9.67
CA ILE A 57 -7.22 -7.02 -9.90
C ILE A 57 -8.06 -7.38 -11.14
N TYR A 58 -9.32 -7.71 -10.93
CA TYR A 58 -10.33 -7.52 -11.97
C TYR A 58 -11.15 -6.30 -11.59
N SER A 59 -10.91 -5.22 -12.31
CA SER A 59 -11.93 -4.24 -12.62
C SER A 59 -13.25 -4.98 -12.92
N GLY A 60 -14.20 -4.90 -11.99
CA GLY A 60 -15.60 -5.29 -12.15
C GLY A 60 -15.87 -6.78 -12.37
N ASN A 61 -15.87 -7.57 -11.28
CA ASN A 61 -16.82 -8.66 -10.94
C ASN A 61 -16.11 -9.78 -10.17
N LEU A 62 -16.33 -9.82 -8.85
CA LEU A 62 -15.92 -10.94 -8.01
C LEU A 62 -16.76 -12.18 -8.32
N LYS A 63 -16.13 -13.23 -8.84
CA LYS A 63 -16.59 -14.61 -8.59
C LYS A 63 -15.42 -15.46 -8.10
N LYS A 64 -15.64 -16.09 -6.95
CA LYS A 64 -14.76 -17.07 -6.32
C LYS A 64 -14.69 -18.31 -7.22
N LEU A 65 -13.51 -18.67 -7.70
CA LEU A 65 -13.27 -19.98 -8.29
C LEU A 65 -13.08 -20.96 -7.12
N SER A 66 -14.10 -21.78 -6.88
CA SER A 66 -14.02 -23.03 -6.12
C SER A 66 -13.83 -24.19 -7.07
#